data_AF-A0A670JS93-F1
#
_entry.id   AF-A0A670JS93-F1
#
_cell.length_a   1.000
_cell.length_b   1.000
_cell.length_c   1.000
_cell.angle_alpha   90.00
_cell.angle_beta   90.00
_cell.angle_gamma   90.00
#
_symmetry.space_group_name_H-M   'P 1'
#
loop_
_entity.id
_entity.type
_entity.pdbx_description
1 polymer ?
#
loop_
_entity_poly.entity_id
_entity_poly.type
_entity_poly.pdbx_seq_one_letter_code
_entity_poly.pdbx_strand_id
1 'polypeptide(L)'
;MINIYKTSHKTISFCIGYQIGKPIRAANLNSSDAVTILQLWKPDGKGLCASAGLTPILFGLNSISGCILEVDLKDNCNQLRENVTKRLNSLVQATHVGKRGNSSTSAPDDWVEIICEYQHSLALNLKGICLDIPTHLNIQIITADVGAVEGIPQQEIVGVQVSISTVTWQVQCPIACEDKASSLSISAAVQFIKIPAQPPVPKTRFQINYTEYDCKRNDVCWPELLYPLTRYYTEPCIPLLSSL
;
A
#
# COMPACT_ATOMS: atom_id res chain seq x y z
N MET A 1 38.32 -29.47 -25.02
CA MET A 1 37.70 -28.75 -23.88
C MET A 1 37.40 -27.34 -24.33
N ILE A 2 36.14 -27.02 -24.63
CA ILE A 2 35.71 -25.64 -24.89
C ILE A 2 34.58 -25.37 -23.91
N ASN A 3 34.81 -24.40 -23.04
CA ASN A 3 33.98 -24.04 -21.90
C ASN A 3 32.70 -23.35 -22.37
N ILE A 4 31.53 -23.87 -21.98
CA ILE A 4 30.22 -23.25 -22.21
C ILE A 4 29.89 -22.39 -20.99
N TYR A 5 30.08 -21.08 -21.07
CA TYR A 5 29.50 -20.16 -20.08
C TYR A 5 28.04 -19.92 -20.44
N LYS A 6 27.15 -20.56 -19.68
CA LYS A 6 25.70 -20.37 -19.74
C LYS A 6 25.34 -19.12 -18.95
N THR A 7 25.28 -17.96 -19.62
CA THR A 7 24.75 -16.73 -19.02
C THR A 7 23.22 -16.80 -18.96
N SER A 8 22.70 -16.92 -17.74
CA SER A 8 21.27 -16.88 -17.44
C SER A 8 20.71 -15.48 -17.75
N HIS A 9 20.04 -15.31 -18.89
CA HIS A 9 19.24 -14.12 -19.17
C HIS A 9 18.03 -14.08 -18.23
N LYS A 10 18.07 -13.15 -17.26
CA LYS A 10 16.92 -12.78 -16.45
C LYS A 10 16.03 -11.89 -17.31
N THR A 11 14.87 -12.39 -17.71
CA THR A 11 13.86 -11.64 -18.47
C THR A 11 13.33 -10.51 -17.60
N ILE A 12 13.85 -9.29 -17.79
CA ILE A 12 13.32 -8.08 -17.15
C ILE A 12 12.16 -7.59 -18.03
N SER A 13 10.94 -7.91 -17.63
CA SER A 13 9.73 -7.32 -18.21
C SER A 13 9.64 -5.87 -17.71
N PHE A 14 9.86 -4.91 -18.60
CA PHE A 14 9.77 -3.47 -18.32
C PHE A 14 8.31 -3.01 -18.45
N CYS A 15 7.38 -3.66 -17.72
CA CYS A 15 6.07 -3.06 -17.49
C CYS A 15 6.27 -1.90 -16.52
N ILE A 16 6.07 -0.68 -17.00
CA ILE A 16 6.24 0.54 -16.20
C ILE A 16 5.16 0.60 -15.11
N GLY A 17 3.95 0.07 -15.35
CA GLY A 17 2.87 0.00 -14.36
C GLY A 17 3.02 -1.11 -13.31
N TYR A 18 2.23 -1.04 -12.25
CA TYR A 18 2.10 -2.13 -11.28
C TYR A 18 1.41 -3.36 -11.88
N GLN A 19 1.96 -4.54 -11.60
CA GLN A 19 1.34 -5.82 -11.95
C GLN A 19 0.49 -6.36 -10.80
N ILE A 20 -0.72 -6.83 -11.10
CA ILE A 20 -1.61 -7.47 -10.13
C ILE A 20 -0.90 -8.68 -9.49
N GLY A 21 -1.04 -8.81 -8.18
CA GLY A 21 -0.44 -9.90 -7.41
C GLY A 21 1.03 -9.69 -7.03
N LYS A 22 1.65 -8.55 -7.41
CA LYS A 22 3.00 -8.21 -6.93
C LYS A 22 2.96 -7.47 -5.58
N PRO A 23 3.97 -7.64 -4.71
CA PRO A 23 4.07 -6.88 -3.47
C PRO A 23 4.14 -5.39 -3.73
N ILE A 24 3.44 -4.60 -2.90
CA ILE A 24 3.51 -3.15 -2.94
C ILE A 24 4.79 -2.67 -2.26
N ARG A 25 5.57 -1.88 -2.99
CA ARG A 25 6.80 -1.26 -2.47
C ARG A 25 6.45 -0.06 -1.62
N ALA A 26 7.09 0.03 -0.47
CA ALA A 26 6.93 1.10 0.49
C ALA A 26 8.29 1.70 0.82
N ALA A 27 8.32 2.91 1.31
CA ALA A 27 9.55 3.56 1.71
C ALA A 27 9.36 4.42 2.94
N ASN A 28 10.42 4.51 3.74
CA ASN A 28 10.57 5.58 4.70
C ASN A 28 11.74 6.46 4.26
N LEU A 29 11.41 7.53 3.54
CA LEU A 29 12.39 8.46 2.95
C LEU A 29 13.25 9.20 4.00
N ASN A 30 12.87 9.14 5.28
CA ASN A 30 13.62 9.73 6.38
C ASN A 30 14.70 8.78 6.97
N SER A 31 14.73 7.51 6.54
CA SER A 31 15.64 6.48 7.06
C SER A 31 16.60 5.95 5.98
N SER A 32 17.81 5.55 6.38
CA SER A 32 18.86 5.05 5.48
C SER A 32 18.51 3.73 4.77
N ASP A 33 17.63 2.91 5.36
CA ASP A 33 17.04 1.72 4.73
C ASP A 33 15.72 2.11 4.05
N ALA A 34 15.85 2.75 2.89
CA ALA A 34 14.76 3.53 2.33
C ALA A 34 13.58 2.70 1.78
N VAL A 35 13.75 1.42 1.41
CA VAL A 35 12.70 0.65 0.71
C VAL A 35 12.33 -0.65 1.44
N THR A 36 11.05 -0.79 1.71
CA THR A 36 10.41 -1.95 2.30
C THR A 36 9.20 -2.37 1.46
N ILE A 37 8.37 -3.26 2.01
CA ILE A 37 7.10 -3.70 1.42
C ILE A 37 5.97 -3.42 2.42
N LEU A 38 4.81 -3.02 1.93
CA LEU A 38 3.61 -2.95 2.76
C LEU A 38 3.15 -4.36 3.14
N GLN A 39 2.74 -4.53 4.41
CA GLN A 39 2.44 -5.83 4.99
C GLN A 39 1.14 -5.82 5.79
N LEU A 40 0.56 -7.01 5.91
CA LEU A 40 -0.59 -7.34 6.75
C LEU A 40 -0.25 -8.53 7.65
N TRP A 41 -1.09 -8.81 8.65
CA TRP A 41 -0.96 -10.03 9.43
C TRP A 41 -1.19 -11.26 8.57
N LYS A 42 -0.28 -12.22 8.72
CA LYS A 42 -0.41 -13.54 8.14
C LYS A 42 -1.42 -14.33 8.98
N PRO A 43 -2.49 -14.88 8.39
CA PRO A 43 -3.35 -15.83 9.08
C PRO A 43 -2.51 -17.02 9.56
N ASP A 44 -2.56 -17.31 10.86
CA ASP A 44 -1.92 -18.47 11.47
C ASP A 44 -2.94 -19.29 12.28
N GLY A 45 -2.53 -20.46 12.75
CA GLY A 45 -3.44 -21.36 13.49
C GLY A 45 -3.72 -20.93 14.94
N LYS A 46 -2.96 -19.97 15.50
CA LYS A 46 -3.12 -19.51 16.89
C LYS A 46 -3.95 -18.23 16.99
N GLY A 47 -3.94 -17.42 15.93
CA GLY A 47 -4.62 -16.14 15.84
C GLY A 47 -4.10 -15.08 16.79
N LEU A 48 -2.93 -15.25 17.44
CA LEU A 48 -2.44 -14.33 18.49
C LEU A 48 -1.54 -13.23 17.93
N CYS A 49 -1.75 -11.98 18.36
CA CYS A 49 -0.96 -10.83 17.90
C CYS A 49 0.52 -10.90 18.32
N ALA A 50 0.87 -11.68 19.33
CA ALA A 50 2.25 -11.85 19.80
C ALA A 50 3.10 -12.73 18.86
N SER A 51 2.47 -13.70 18.18
CA SER A 51 3.14 -14.61 17.25
C SER A 51 2.78 -14.37 15.78
N ALA A 52 1.94 -13.37 15.51
CA ALA A 52 1.45 -13.09 14.17
C ALA A 52 2.62 -12.76 13.23
N GLY A 53 2.81 -13.63 12.23
CA GLY A 53 3.69 -13.33 11.11
C GLY A 53 3.12 -12.22 10.23
N LEU A 54 3.93 -11.72 9.30
CA LEU A 54 3.50 -10.71 8.33
C LEU A 54 3.55 -11.28 6.91
N THR A 55 2.63 -10.83 6.06
CA THR A 55 2.56 -11.16 4.63
C THR A 55 2.47 -9.90 3.80
N PRO A 56 3.09 -9.87 2.60
CA PRO A 56 3.04 -8.70 1.72
C PRO A 56 1.60 -8.42 1.26
N ILE A 57 1.27 -7.14 1.18
CA ILE A 57 0.07 -6.67 0.50
C ILE A 57 0.33 -6.79 -1.01
N LEU A 58 -0.59 -7.46 -1.71
CA LEU A 58 -0.49 -7.71 -3.14
C LEU A 58 -1.33 -6.70 -3.91
N PHE A 59 -0.73 -6.07 -4.92
CA PHE A 59 -1.39 -5.06 -5.74
C PHE A 59 -2.64 -5.63 -6.43
N GLY A 60 -3.74 -4.86 -6.38
CA GLY A 60 -5.02 -5.20 -7.00
C GLY A 60 -5.86 -6.25 -6.25
N LEU A 61 -5.43 -6.71 -5.08
CA LEU A 61 -6.12 -7.74 -4.30
C LEU A 61 -6.56 -7.20 -2.93
N ASN A 62 -7.86 -6.92 -2.79
CA ASN A 62 -8.46 -6.57 -1.50
C ASN A 62 -8.20 -7.68 -0.49
N SER A 63 -7.81 -7.30 0.72
CA SER A 63 -7.36 -8.25 1.75
C SER A 63 -7.81 -7.79 3.14
N ILE A 64 -8.11 -8.73 4.03
CA ILE A 64 -8.39 -8.46 5.44
C ILE A 64 -7.69 -9.50 6.30
N SER A 65 -7.09 -9.06 7.39
CA SER A 65 -6.41 -9.90 8.35
C SER A 65 -6.62 -9.39 9.76
N GLY A 66 -6.38 -10.22 10.77
CA GLY A 66 -6.55 -9.82 12.16
C GLY A 66 -5.88 -10.79 13.10
N CYS A 67 -5.78 -10.37 14.35
CA CYS A 67 -5.23 -11.15 15.44
C CYS A 67 -5.94 -10.81 16.75
N ILE A 68 -5.80 -11.71 17.71
CA ILE A 68 -6.35 -11.63 19.05
C ILE A 68 -5.23 -11.17 19.97
N LEU A 69 -5.49 -10.08 20.67
CA LEU A 69 -4.65 -9.54 21.72
C LEU A 69 -5.16 -10.00 23.07
N GLU A 70 -4.28 -10.56 23.88
CA GLU A 70 -4.54 -10.82 25.29
C GLU A 70 -4.36 -9.52 26.07
N VAL A 71 -5.36 -9.19 26.89
CA VAL A 71 -5.44 -7.95 27.66
C VAL A 71 -5.49 -8.31 29.14
N ASP A 72 -4.54 -7.80 29.92
CA ASP A 72 -4.58 -7.94 31.37
C ASP A 72 -5.63 -6.96 31.94
N LEU A 73 -6.47 -7.45 32.84
CA LEU A 73 -7.50 -6.63 33.50
C LEU A 73 -6.91 -5.60 34.46
N LYS A 74 -5.61 -5.73 34.78
CA LYS A 74 -4.83 -4.71 35.50
C LYS A 74 -4.42 -3.54 34.60
N ASP A 75 -4.41 -3.72 33.28
CA ASP A 75 -4.02 -2.66 32.36
C ASP A 75 -5.06 -1.53 32.37
N ASN A 76 -4.59 -0.29 32.49
CA ASN A 76 -5.45 0.88 32.33
C ASN A 76 -5.88 1.01 30.86
N CYS A 77 -7.10 1.48 30.58
CA CYS A 77 -7.62 1.70 29.23
C CYS A 77 -6.68 2.55 28.35
N ASN A 78 -5.93 3.49 28.96
CA ASN A 78 -4.94 4.29 28.23
C ASN A 78 -3.77 3.43 27.73
N GLN A 79 -3.26 2.53 28.57
CA GLN A 79 -2.17 1.62 28.22
C GLN A 79 -2.63 0.59 27.17
N LEU A 80 -3.86 0.08 27.30
CA LEU A 80 -4.48 -0.77 26.28
C LEU A 80 -4.56 -0.02 24.94
N ARG A 81 -5.04 1.22 24.95
CA ARG A 81 -5.15 2.06 23.75
C ARG A 81 -3.79 2.26 23.09
N GLU A 82 -2.77 2.66 23.84
CA GLU A 82 -1.41 2.84 23.33
C GLU A 82 -0.82 1.54 22.77
N ASN A 83 -0.99 0.43 23.47
CA ASN A 83 -0.52 -0.88 23.04
C ASN A 83 -1.16 -1.31 21.71
N VAL A 84 -2.47 -1.12 21.57
CA VAL A 84 -3.18 -1.48 20.34
C VAL A 84 -2.81 -0.53 19.19
N THR A 85 -2.76 0.78 19.45
CA THR A 85 -2.29 1.78 18.47
C THR A 85 -0.91 1.43 17.96
N LYS A 86 0.03 1.09 18.85
CA LYS A 86 1.38 0.68 18.48
C LYS A 86 1.39 -0.56 17.58
N ARG A 87 0.53 -1.54 17.85
CA ARG A 87 0.41 -2.75 17.02
C ARG A 87 -0.17 -2.43 15.64
N LEU A 88 -1.22 -1.62 15.56
CA LEU A 88 -1.80 -1.21 14.27
C LEU A 88 -0.79 -0.38 13.46
N ASN A 89 -0.14 0.60 14.09
CA ASN A 89 0.87 1.45 13.44
C ASN A 89 2.09 0.65 12.98
N SER A 90 2.41 -0.49 13.62
CA SER A 90 3.52 -1.34 13.17
C SER A 90 3.32 -1.95 11.78
N LEU A 91 2.08 -2.00 11.27
CA LEU A 91 1.76 -2.43 9.91
C LEU A 91 2.05 -1.33 8.85
N VAL A 92 2.13 -0.07 9.27
CA VAL A 92 2.30 1.11 8.39
C VAL A 92 3.50 1.95 8.87
N GLN A 93 4.69 1.34 8.87
CA GLN A 93 5.93 2.03 9.23
C GLN A 93 6.50 2.90 8.10
N ALA A 94 6.02 2.67 6.87
CA ALA A 94 6.40 3.45 5.71
C ALA A 94 5.71 4.81 5.73
N THR A 95 6.37 5.82 5.15
CA THR A 95 5.80 7.15 4.92
C THR A 95 5.31 7.31 3.48
N HIS A 96 5.85 6.52 2.56
CA HIS A 96 5.55 6.59 1.14
C HIS A 96 5.33 5.20 0.54
N VAL A 97 4.60 5.15 -0.57
CA VAL A 97 4.38 3.97 -1.41
C VAL A 97 4.86 4.27 -2.82
N GLY A 98 5.52 3.30 -3.46
CA GLY A 98 5.94 3.50 -4.85
C GLY A 98 4.72 3.64 -5.75
N LYS A 99 4.72 4.60 -6.68
CA LYS A 99 3.70 4.74 -7.74
C LYS A 99 3.66 3.51 -8.64
N ARG A 100 4.82 2.89 -8.87
CA ARG A 100 5.06 1.78 -9.81
C ARG A 100 5.84 0.64 -9.14
N GLY A 101 5.81 -0.55 -9.76
CA GLY A 101 6.57 -1.71 -9.27
C GLY A 101 8.09 -1.51 -9.29
N ASN A 102 8.58 -0.60 -10.13
CA ASN A 102 10.00 -0.28 -10.30
C ASN A 102 10.42 1.09 -9.73
N SER A 103 9.61 1.73 -8.87
CA SER A 103 9.91 3.03 -8.26
C SER A 103 11.36 3.14 -7.75
N SER A 104 12.08 4.16 -8.18
CA SER A 104 13.48 4.40 -7.77
C SER A 104 13.55 5.24 -6.51
N THR A 105 14.48 4.94 -5.61
CA THR A 105 14.77 5.82 -4.46
C THR A 105 15.45 7.13 -4.87
N SER A 106 16.03 7.18 -6.08
CA SER A 106 16.67 8.38 -6.61
C SER A 106 15.68 9.37 -7.23
N ALA A 107 14.42 8.98 -7.42
CA ALA A 107 13.39 9.79 -8.04
C ALA A 107 12.25 10.04 -7.03
N PRO A 108 12.16 11.23 -6.41
CA PRO A 108 11.10 11.52 -5.43
C PRO A 108 9.70 11.42 -6.06
N ASP A 109 9.58 11.75 -7.34
CA ASP A 109 8.32 11.67 -8.09
C ASP A 109 7.80 10.24 -8.28
N ASP A 110 8.61 9.21 -8.02
CA ASP A 110 8.19 7.80 -8.08
C ASP A 110 7.43 7.35 -6.83
N TRP A 111 7.27 8.23 -5.84
CA TRP A 111 6.68 7.93 -4.54
C TRP A 111 5.40 8.74 -4.29
N VAL A 112 4.46 8.12 -3.58
CA VAL A 112 3.20 8.71 -3.11
C VAL A 112 3.22 8.71 -1.60
N GLU A 113 2.92 9.86 -1.00
CA GLU A 113 2.80 9.98 0.46
C GLU A 113 1.60 9.18 0.99
N ILE A 114 1.79 8.54 2.14
CA ILE A 114 0.72 7.88 2.88
C ILE A 114 0.07 8.91 3.80
N ILE A 115 -1.18 9.24 3.53
CA ILE A 115 -1.96 10.17 4.35
C ILE A 115 -2.59 9.40 5.51
N CYS A 116 -2.17 9.69 6.74
CA CYS A 116 -2.73 9.09 7.94
C CYS A 116 -3.78 10.01 8.58
N GLU A 117 -4.99 9.51 8.77
CA GLU A 117 -6.06 10.20 9.47
C GLU A 117 -6.14 9.69 10.91
N TYR A 118 -5.45 10.38 11.82
CA TYR A 118 -5.49 10.08 13.26
C TYR A 118 -6.53 10.95 13.96
N GLN A 119 -7.50 10.31 14.61
CA GLN A 119 -8.46 11.00 15.46
C GLN A 119 -7.99 10.94 16.92
N HIS A 120 -7.68 12.09 17.52
CA HIS A 120 -7.36 12.16 18.94
C HIS A 120 -8.64 12.04 19.77
N SER A 121 -8.84 10.89 20.42
CA SER A 121 -9.95 10.68 21.34
C SER A 121 -9.58 11.12 22.76
N LEU A 122 -10.28 12.11 23.30
CA LEU A 122 -10.28 12.44 24.74
C LEU A 122 -11.28 11.51 25.44
N ALA A 123 -10.94 10.23 25.52
CA ALA A 123 -11.86 9.20 26.00
C ALA A 123 -11.94 9.19 27.54
N LEU A 124 -13.16 9.28 28.06
CA LEU A 124 -13.45 9.01 29.48
C LEU A 124 -13.37 7.51 29.76
N ASN A 125 -12.65 7.13 30.81
CA ASN A 125 -12.52 5.73 31.21
C ASN A 125 -13.46 5.44 32.38
N LEU A 126 -14.33 4.44 32.21
CA LEU A 126 -15.14 3.86 33.29
C LEU A 126 -14.50 2.53 33.69
N LYS A 127 -14.57 2.15 34.98
CA LYS A 127 -13.99 0.87 35.42
C LYS A 127 -14.67 -0.29 34.65
N GLY A 128 -13.87 -1.07 33.93
CA GLY A 128 -14.33 -2.23 33.14
C GLY A 128 -14.85 -1.89 31.73
N ILE A 129 -14.89 -0.61 31.34
CA ILE A 129 -15.31 -0.16 30.01
C ILE A 129 -14.30 0.85 29.47
N CYS A 130 -13.64 0.48 28.38
CA CYS A 130 -12.71 1.33 27.66
C CYS A 130 -13.36 1.87 26.40
N LEU A 131 -13.61 3.17 26.37
CA LEU A 131 -14.08 3.88 25.18
C LEU A 131 -12.93 4.12 24.19
N ASP A 132 -13.26 4.26 22.92
CA ASP A 132 -12.33 4.63 21.85
C ASP A 132 -11.05 3.76 21.80
N ILE A 133 -11.21 2.44 21.91
CA ILE A 133 -10.10 1.51 21.67
C ILE A 133 -9.97 1.31 20.16
N PRO A 134 -8.82 1.61 19.53
CA PRO A 134 -8.62 1.39 18.10
C PRO A 134 -8.58 -0.10 17.84
N THR A 135 -9.38 -0.62 16.91
CA THR A 135 -9.42 -2.06 16.66
C THR A 135 -9.29 -2.43 15.21
N HIS A 136 -9.52 -1.50 14.30
CA HIS A 136 -9.48 -1.81 12.87
C HIS A 136 -8.73 -0.72 12.10
N LEU A 137 -7.64 -1.12 11.46
CA LEU A 137 -6.85 -0.32 10.54
C LEU A 137 -7.41 -0.48 9.12
N ASN A 138 -7.70 0.62 8.45
CA ASN A 138 -8.19 0.65 7.08
C ASN A 138 -7.14 1.31 6.18
N ILE A 139 -6.66 0.57 5.18
CA ILE A 139 -5.68 1.03 4.20
C ILE A 139 -6.39 1.10 2.84
N GLN A 140 -6.64 2.31 2.35
CA GLN A 140 -7.22 2.55 1.04
C GLN A 140 -6.12 2.92 0.05
N ILE A 141 -6.01 2.14 -1.02
CA ILE A 141 -5.02 2.32 -2.08
C ILE A 141 -5.77 2.75 -3.33
N ILE A 142 -5.53 3.98 -3.74
CA ILE A 142 -6.19 4.61 -4.88
C ILE A 142 -5.32 4.39 -6.10
N THR A 143 -5.91 3.83 -7.16
CA THR A 143 -5.21 3.51 -8.40
C THR A 143 -5.85 4.18 -9.60
N ALA A 144 -5.05 4.50 -10.62
CA ALA A 144 -5.52 5.07 -11.88
C ALA A 144 -4.80 4.43 -13.07
N ASP A 145 -5.45 4.44 -14.24
CA ASP A 145 -4.83 4.02 -15.49
C ASP A 145 -4.12 5.23 -16.13
N VAL A 146 -2.81 5.20 -16.21
CA VAL A 146 -1.96 6.33 -16.66
C VAL A 146 -1.54 6.25 -18.12
N GLY A 147 -1.97 5.20 -18.83
CA GLY A 147 -1.61 4.94 -20.22
C GLY A 147 -1.86 3.48 -20.57
N ALA A 148 -1.43 3.08 -21.76
CA ALA A 148 -1.47 1.68 -22.19
C ALA A 148 -0.20 1.32 -22.98
N VAL A 149 0.20 0.07 -22.85
CA VAL A 149 1.36 -0.52 -23.51
C VAL A 149 0.85 -1.75 -24.26
N GLU A 150 1.01 -1.79 -25.57
CA GLU A 150 0.42 -2.83 -26.45
C GLU A 150 -1.09 -3.04 -26.23
N GLY A 151 -1.83 -1.97 -25.87
CA GLY A 151 -3.27 -2.02 -25.58
C GLY A 151 -3.62 -2.51 -24.17
N ILE A 152 -2.62 -2.82 -23.33
CA ILE A 152 -2.82 -3.19 -21.92
C ILE A 152 -2.66 -1.93 -21.05
N PRO A 153 -3.71 -1.53 -20.30
CA PRO A 153 -3.64 -0.35 -19.45
C PRO A 153 -2.59 -0.52 -18.35
N GLN A 154 -1.78 0.51 -18.16
CA GLN A 154 -0.79 0.58 -17.10
C GLN A 154 -1.40 1.25 -15.88
N GLN A 155 -1.36 0.56 -14.74
CA GLN A 155 -1.94 1.05 -13.50
C GLN A 155 -0.86 1.59 -12.57
N GLU A 156 -1.17 2.71 -11.92
CA GLU A 156 -0.32 3.32 -10.91
C GLU A 156 -1.09 3.54 -9.62
N ILE A 157 -0.36 3.55 -8.51
CA ILE A 157 -0.85 4.06 -7.23
C ILE A 157 -0.74 5.57 -7.28
N VAL A 158 -1.86 6.26 -7.07
CA VAL A 158 -1.94 7.73 -7.11
C VAL A 158 -2.25 8.34 -5.74
N GLY A 159 -2.67 7.52 -4.78
CA GLY A 159 -2.97 7.94 -3.42
C GLY A 159 -3.03 6.76 -2.47
N VAL A 160 -2.63 6.98 -1.21
CA VAL A 160 -2.82 6.02 -0.12
C VAL A 160 -3.35 6.75 1.09
N GLN A 161 -4.47 6.28 1.62
CA GLN A 161 -5.07 6.79 2.85
C GLN A 161 -5.13 5.69 3.88
N VAL A 162 -4.75 6.02 5.11
CA VAL A 162 -4.79 5.12 6.26
C VAL A 162 -5.65 5.75 7.34
N SER A 163 -6.66 5.01 7.80
CA SER A 163 -7.55 5.42 8.89
C SER A 163 -7.72 4.32 9.91
N ILE A 164 -8.06 4.69 11.14
CA ILE A 164 -8.28 3.76 12.25
C ILE A 164 -9.68 3.98 12.80
N SER A 165 -10.46 2.90 12.86
CA SER A 165 -11.76 2.90 13.54
C SER A 165 -11.63 2.36 14.97
N THR A 166 -12.39 2.97 15.87
CA THR A 166 -12.42 2.64 17.30
C THR A 166 -13.71 1.94 17.70
N VAL A 167 -13.66 1.20 18.80
CA VAL A 167 -14.83 0.57 19.42
C VAL A 167 -14.80 0.81 20.94
N THR A 168 -15.97 0.65 21.57
CA THR A 168 -16.05 0.51 23.02
C THR A 168 -15.76 -0.93 23.40
N TRP A 169 -14.67 -1.15 24.11
CA TRP A 169 -14.31 -2.46 24.63
C TRP A 169 -14.78 -2.60 26.08
N GLN A 170 -15.45 -3.70 26.38
CA GLN A 170 -15.93 -4.02 27.71
C GLN A 170 -15.41 -5.39 28.13
N VAL A 171 -15.02 -5.50 29.39
CA VAL A 171 -14.56 -6.76 29.96
C VAL A 171 -15.73 -7.75 30.01
N GLN A 172 -15.60 -8.88 29.33
CA GLN A 172 -16.60 -9.95 29.39
C GLN A 172 -16.38 -10.81 30.64
N CYS A 173 -16.88 -10.34 31.79
CA CYS A 173 -16.87 -11.11 33.05
C CYS A 173 -18.29 -11.20 33.65
N PRO A 174 -18.87 -12.40 33.75
CA PRO A 174 -20.22 -12.55 34.29
C PRO A 174 -20.34 -12.50 35.83
N ILE A 175 -19.31 -12.90 36.61
CA ILE A 175 -19.47 -13.10 38.07
C ILE A 175 -18.24 -12.70 38.90
N ALA A 176 -17.02 -13.13 38.52
CA ALA A 176 -15.77 -12.72 39.17
C ALA A 176 -14.62 -12.81 38.17
N CYS A 177 -13.97 -11.69 37.86
CA CYS A 177 -12.72 -11.71 37.13
C CYS A 177 -11.57 -12.00 38.12
N GLU A 178 -11.32 -13.27 38.44
CA GLU A 178 -10.00 -13.62 38.99
C GLU A 178 -8.97 -13.38 37.89
N ASP A 179 -8.00 -12.47 38.10
CA ASP A 179 -6.67 -12.28 37.43
C ASP A 179 -6.46 -12.87 36.01
N LYS A 180 -7.50 -12.96 35.18
CA LYS A 180 -7.47 -13.66 33.90
C LYS A 180 -7.49 -12.65 32.77
N ALA A 181 -6.61 -12.88 31.81
CA ALA A 181 -6.55 -12.10 30.57
C ALA A 181 -7.88 -12.19 29.81
N SER A 182 -8.41 -11.04 29.41
CA SER A 182 -9.50 -10.95 28.45
C SER A 182 -8.93 -10.88 27.03
N SER A 183 -9.74 -11.14 26.02
CA SER A 183 -9.32 -11.05 24.62
C SER A 183 -9.89 -9.80 23.94
N LEU A 184 -9.10 -9.22 23.04
CA LEU A 184 -9.49 -8.13 22.15
C LEU A 184 -9.06 -8.50 20.72
N SER A 185 -10.01 -8.62 19.81
CA SER A 185 -9.72 -8.82 18.39
C SER A 185 -9.38 -7.49 17.73
N ILE A 186 -8.24 -7.45 17.02
CA ILE A 186 -7.84 -6.32 16.19
C ILE A 186 -7.64 -6.79 14.74
N SER A 187 -7.86 -5.89 13.80
CA SER A 187 -7.90 -6.23 12.37
C SER A 187 -7.37 -5.10 11.50
N ALA A 188 -6.98 -5.46 10.28
CA ALA A 188 -6.44 -4.57 9.28
C ALA A 188 -6.96 -5.00 7.92
N ALA A 189 -7.52 -4.06 7.18
CA ALA A 189 -8.07 -4.27 5.85
C ALA A 189 -7.38 -3.38 4.82
N VAL A 190 -7.22 -3.91 3.61
CA VAL A 190 -6.71 -3.21 2.43
C VAL A 190 -7.78 -3.24 1.35
N GLN A 191 -8.09 -2.06 0.83
CA GLN A 191 -9.03 -1.88 -0.25
C GLN A 191 -8.39 -1.10 -1.40
N PHE A 192 -8.49 -1.65 -2.61
CA PHE A 192 -8.13 -0.97 -3.84
C PHE A 192 -9.33 -0.22 -4.42
N ILE A 193 -9.14 1.06 -4.70
CA ILE A 193 -10.15 1.94 -5.29
C ILE A 193 -9.60 2.44 -6.61
N LYS A 194 -10.18 1.99 -7.73
CA LYS A 194 -9.82 2.48 -9.05
C LYS A 194 -10.57 3.78 -9.34
N ILE A 195 -9.85 4.87 -9.57
CA ILE A 195 -10.41 6.14 -10.01
C ILE A 195 -10.23 6.32 -11.52
N PRO A 196 -11.08 7.12 -12.19
CA PRO A 196 -10.82 7.50 -13.57
C PRO A 196 -9.48 8.21 -13.67
N ALA A 197 -8.83 8.01 -14.80
CA ALA A 197 -7.54 8.63 -15.06
C ALA A 197 -7.66 10.16 -15.05
N GLN A 198 -6.77 10.82 -14.32
CA GLN A 198 -6.66 12.27 -14.36
C GLN A 198 -5.74 12.64 -15.52
N PRO A 199 -6.22 13.37 -16.54
CA PRO A 199 -5.35 13.85 -17.60
C PRO A 199 -4.33 14.83 -17.00
N PRO A 200 -3.08 14.84 -17.50
CA PRO A 200 -2.09 15.80 -17.06
C PRO A 200 -2.60 17.24 -17.30
N VAL A 201 -2.16 18.18 -16.46
CA VAL A 201 -2.54 19.60 -16.63
C VAL A 201 -2.15 20.03 -18.05
N PRO A 202 -3.10 20.53 -18.86
CA PRO A 202 -2.81 20.89 -20.25
C PRO A 202 -1.77 22.01 -20.27
N LYS A 203 -0.59 21.71 -20.81
CA LYS A 203 0.46 22.72 -21.02
C LYS A 203 -0.01 23.73 -22.06
N THR A 204 0.23 25.02 -21.81
CA THR A 204 -0.07 26.06 -22.81
C THR A 204 0.91 25.98 -23.99
N ARG A 205 0.54 26.51 -25.16
CA ARG A 205 1.41 26.52 -26.37
C ARG A 205 2.80 27.14 -26.19
N PHE A 206 2.99 27.92 -25.13
CA PHE A 206 4.25 28.58 -24.76
C PHE A 206 5.09 27.75 -23.78
N GLN A 207 4.47 26.80 -23.09
CA GLN A 207 5.10 25.82 -22.20
C GLN A 207 5.37 24.49 -22.89
N ILE A 208 4.75 24.25 -24.05
CA ILE A 208 5.01 23.11 -24.92
C ILE A 208 6.34 23.34 -25.63
N ASN A 209 7.37 22.59 -25.23
CA ASN A 209 8.57 22.48 -26.03
C ASN A 209 8.28 21.50 -27.18
N TYR A 210 8.05 22.00 -28.40
CA TYR A 210 7.66 21.16 -29.54
C TYR A 210 8.68 20.06 -29.89
N THR A 211 9.95 20.21 -29.50
CA THR A 211 10.96 19.15 -29.68
C THR A 211 10.79 18.00 -28.69
N GLU A 212 10.09 18.21 -27.57
CA GLU A 212 9.79 17.20 -26.55
C GLU A 212 8.66 16.25 -27.01
N TYR A 213 7.86 16.69 -27.98
CA TYR A 213 6.67 16.00 -28.51
C TYR A 213 6.81 15.54 -29.98
N ASP A 214 8.04 15.54 -30.49
CA ASP A 214 8.38 15.06 -31.84
C ASP A 214 8.59 13.55 -31.79
N CYS A 215 7.61 12.79 -32.31
CA CYS A 215 7.62 11.32 -32.35
C CYS A 215 8.82 10.71 -33.09
N LYS A 216 9.61 11.50 -33.83
CA LYS A 216 10.86 11.03 -34.44
C LYS A 216 12.06 11.08 -33.48
N ARG A 217 11.94 11.73 -32.32
CA ARG A 217 13.06 12.01 -31.40
C ARG A 217 12.78 11.73 -29.92
N ASN A 218 11.52 11.76 -29.47
CA ASN A 218 11.18 11.63 -28.05
C ASN A 218 10.01 10.65 -27.81
N ASP A 219 9.91 10.14 -26.58
CA ASP A 219 8.98 9.10 -26.14
C ASP A 219 7.53 9.59 -25.90
N VAL A 220 7.24 10.88 -26.14
CA VAL A 220 5.98 11.54 -25.80
C VAL A 220 5.36 12.08 -27.09
N CYS A 221 4.18 11.60 -27.50
CA CYS A 221 3.55 11.89 -28.80
C CYS A 221 2.22 12.65 -28.68
N TRP A 222 1.89 13.49 -29.68
CA TRP A 222 0.65 14.29 -29.77
C TRP A 222 -0.69 13.57 -29.42
N PRO A 223 -0.89 12.26 -29.66
CA PRO A 223 -2.11 11.54 -29.27
C PRO A 223 -2.36 11.47 -27.75
N GLU A 224 -1.35 11.72 -26.91
CA GLU A 224 -1.46 11.74 -25.45
C GLU A 224 -2.30 12.93 -24.93
N LEU A 225 -2.35 14.03 -25.69
CA LEU A 225 -3.17 15.21 -25.36
C LEU A 225 -4.68 14.95 -25.44
N LEU A 226 -5.08 13.85 -26.07
CA LEU A 226 -6.49 13.48 -26.26
C LEU A 226 -6.94 12.32 -25.37
N TYR A 227 -6.11 11.84 -24.45
CA TYR A 227 -6.54 10.87 -23.46
C TYR A 227 -7.61 11.50 -22.53
N PRO A 228 -8.75 10.84 -22.25
CA PRO A 228 -9.09 9.43 -22.47
C PRO A 228 -9.88 9.11 -23.76
N LEU A 229 -9.98 10.04 -24.72
CA LEU A 229 -10.78 9.89 -25.95
C LEU A 229 -10.10 9.04 -27.03
N THR A 230 -8.79 8.80 -26.93
CA THR A 230 -8.01 7.97 -27.86
C THR A 230 -7.73 6.59 -27.25
N ARG A 231 -8.33 5.53 -27.81
CA ARG A 231 -8.16 4.13 -27.35
C ARG A 231 -6.87 3.44 -27.84
N TYR A 232 -5.98 4.18 -28.49
CA TYR A 232 -4.80 3.61 -29.17
C TYR A 232 -3.53 4.37 -28.77
N TYR A 233 -3.14 4.25 -27.51
CA TYR A 233 -1.80 4.62 -27.09
C TYR A 233 -1.05 3.36 -26.66
N THR A 234 0.17 3.23 -27.20
CA THR A 234 1.12 2.16 -26.92
C THR A 234 2.46 2.84 -26.67
N GLU A 235 2.88 2.95 -25.42
CA GLU A 235 4.33 2.99 -25.14
C GLU A 235 4.91 1.64 -25.58
N PRO A 236 6.12 1.57 -26.17
CA PRO A 236 6.75 0.30 -26.47
C PRO A 236 7.18 -0.37 -25.15
N CYS A 237 6.43 -1.38 -24.70
CA CYS A 237 7.11 -2.51 -24.04
C CYS A 237 7.98 -3.12 -25.13
N ILE A 238 9.26 -3.34 -24.85
CA ILE A 238 10.03 -4.29 -25.63
C ILE A 238 9.89 -5.63 -24.91
N PRO A 239 8.95 -6.51 -25.29
CA PRO A 239 9.14 -7.91 -25.01
C PRO A 239 10.29 -8.37 -25.90
N LEU A 240 11.43 -8.74 -25.30
CA LEU A 240 12.39 -9.59 -26.01
C LEU A 240 11.71 -10.94 -26.25
N LEU A 241 10.92 -11.02 -27.33
CA LEU A 241 10.56 -12.27 -27.97
C LEU A 241 11.86 -12.85 -28.52
N SER A 242 12.32 -13.91 -27.88
CA SER A 242 13.36 -14.79 -28.41
C SER A 242 12.91 -15.30 -29.79
N SER A 243 13.49 -14.77 -30.86
CA SER A 243 13.51 -15.45 -32.15
C SER A 243 14.87 -16.14 -32.31
N LEU A 244 14.82 -17.48 -32.22
CA LEU A 244 15.71 -18.52 -32.77
C LEU A 244 17.17 -18.13 -33.06
#